data_AF-A0A1C5T1K8-F1
#
_entry.id   AF-A0A1C5T1K8-F1
#
_cell.length_a   1.000
_cell.length_b   1.000
_cell.length_c   1.000
_cell.angle_alpha   90.00
_cell.angle_beta   90.00
_cell.angle_gamma   90.00
#
_symmetry.space_group_name_H-M   'P 1'
#
loop_
_entity.id
_entity.type
_entity.pdbx_description
1 polymer ?
#
loop_
_entity_poly.entity_id
_entity_poly.type
_entity_poly.pdbx_seq_one_letter_code
_entity_poly.pdbx_strand_id
1 'polypeptide(L)'
;MGNTILPFDELMKAVLEQLKSQKYMDSTLTVYRRTYKRIHIFLNHHGTDIYTHELGKAFLADSNVSKTTFVAYSCAVRRLDNYIDRKPYRCHHGDYNEQIPLVFADTLTGYLQECIDNGNKPATICSKERTCISFLCFVENAGCSDLSQLNTGIVSKALLTFSNKDAYARIRQFLNYLVEKGITEMDFSRIVPHYKRGMVLPTTYTPDEILKCQIF
;
A
#
# COMPACT_ATOMS: atom_id res chain seq x y z
N MET A 1 22.05 12.11 13.24
CA MET A 1 23.12 11.49 12.42
C MET A 1 22.97 12.07 11.01
N GLY A 2 24.04 12.64 10.47
CA GLY A 2 23.99 13.67 9.43
C GLY A 2 23.20 13.32 8.17
N ASN A 3 22.29 14.21 7.77
CA ASN A 3 21.72 14.20 6.43
C ASN A 3 22.89 14.25 5.44
N THR A 4 23.04 13.23 4.60
CA THR A 4 24.01 13.29 3.51
C THR A 4 23.52 14.36 2.54
N ILE A 5 24.11 15.55 2.61
CA ILE A 5 23.84 16.64 1.67
C ILE A 5 24.59 16.29 0.39
N LEU A 6 23.85 15.84 -0.63
CA LEU A 6 24.37 15.50 -1.95
C LEU A 6 23.83 16.50 -2.98
N PRO A 7 24.65 16.92 -3.96
CA PRO A 7 24.15 17.57 -5.17
C PRO A 7 23.07 16.72 -5.83
N PHE A 8 22.05 17.35 -6.42
CA PHE A 8 20.88 16.63 -6.92
C PHE A 8 21.22 15.64 -8.03
N ASP A 9 22.22 15.95 -8.86
CA ASP A 9 22.70 15.04 -9.91
C ASP A 9 23.26 13.73 -9.34
N GLU A 10 24.00 13.80 -8.22
CA GLU A 10 24.53 12.62 -7.54
C GLU A 10 23.41 11.80 -6.92
N LEU A 11 22.45 12.46 -6.25
CA LEU A 11 21.27 11.81 -5.68
C LEU A 11 20.44 11.10 -6.76
N MET A 12 20.16 11.78 -7.87
CA MET A 12 19.45 11.20 -9.01
C MET A 12 20.18 9.97 -9.54
N LYS A 13 21.49 10.07 -9.77
CA LYS A 13 22.30 8.95 -10.28
C LYS A 13 22.24 7.75 -9.34
N ALA A 14 22.41 7.98 -8.04
CA ALA A 14 22.40 6.92 -7.05
C ALA A 14 21.04 6.22 -6.92
N VAL A 15 19.93 6.98 -6.98
CA VAL A 15 18.58 6.40 -7.00
C VAL A 15 18.33 5.61 -8.28
N LEU A 16 18.77 6.10 -9.44
CA LEU A 16 18.62 5.37 -10.71
C LEU A 16 19.44 4.08 -10.74
N GLU A 17 20.65 4.07 -10.18
CA GLU A 17 21.46 2.87 -10.01
C GLU A 17 20.78 1.86 -9.07
N GLN A 18 20.19 2.33 -7.96
CA GLN A 18 19.38 1.49 -7.08
C GLN A 18 18.23 0.86 -7.88
N LEU A 19 17.45 1.62 -8.65
CA LEU A 19 16.35 1.09 -9.46
C LEU A 19 16.83 0.10 -10.53
N LYS A 20 17.97 0.35 -11.15
CA LYS A 20 18.58 -0.57 -12.15
C LYS A 20 18.99 -1.90 -11.51
N SER A 21 19.55 -1.88 -10.30
CA SER A 21 19.88 -3.10 -9.55
C SER A 21 18.63 -3.95 -9.25
N GLN A 22 17.47 -3.29 -9.11
CA GLN A 22 16.16 -3.92 -8.93
C GLN A 22 15.50 -4.38 -10.24
N LYS A 23 16.28 -4.46 -11.35
CA LYS A 23 15.85 -4.98 -12.65
C LYS A 23 14.70 -4.20 -13.29
N TYR A 24 14.62 -2.89 -13.05
CA TYR A 24 13.67 -2.03 -13.76
C TYR A 24 13.97 -2.02 -15.26
N MET A 25 12.92 -2.01 -16.09
CA MET A 25 13.07 -1.83 -17.53
C MET A 25 13.64 -0.44 -17.86
N ASP A 26 14.45 -0.36 -18.91
CA ASP A 26 15.04 0.91 -19.38
C ASP A 26 13.99 1.97 -19.73
N SER A 27 12.83 1.54 -20.25
CA SER A 27 11.69 2.42 -20.49
C SER A 27 11.18 3.06 -19.20
N THR A 28 11.15 2.30 -18.09
CA THR A 28 10.73 2.81 -16.78
C THR A 28 11.79 3.75 -16.20
N LEU A 29 13.08 3.39 -16.29
CA LEU A 29 14.19 4.27 -15.87
C LEU A 29 14.20 5.59 -16.64
N THR A 30 13.78 5.58 -17.90
CA THR A 30 13.65 6.78 -18.73
C THR A 30 12.55 7.72 -18.23
N VAL A 31 11.44 7.18 -17.72
CA VAL A 31 10.39 8.00 -17.07
C VAL A 31 10.90 8.64 -15.78
N TYR A 32 11.64 7.90 -14.95
CA TYR A 32 12.27 8.46 -13.76
C TYR A 32 13.27 9.58 -14.11
N ARG A 33 14.16 9.37 -15.09
CA ARG A 33 15.09 10.40 -15.58
C ARG A 33 14.37 11.67 -16.03
N ARG A 34 13.29 11.56 -16.79
CA ARG A 34 12.50 12.72 -17.24
C ARG A 34 11.88 13.47 -16.07
N THR A 35 11.41 12.75 -15.06
CA THR A 35 10.82 13.34 -13.85
C THR A 35 11.88 14.04 -13.00
N TYR A 36 13.03 13.40 -12.77
CA TYR A 36 14.13 14.01 -12.01
C TYR A 36 14.68 15.25 -12.70
N LYS A 37 14.81 15.28 -14.04
CA LYS A 37 15.17 16.53 -14.74
C LYS A 37 14.21 17.69 -14.47
N ARG A 38 12.90 17.42 -14.33
CA ARG A 38 11.91 18.45 -13.99
C ARG A 38 12.07 18.92 -12.55
N ILE A 39 12.33 18.01 -11.62
CA ILE A 39 12.65 18.34 -10.22
C ILE A 39 13.93 19.19 -10.18
N HIS A 40 14.96 18.85 -10.96
CA HIS A 40 16.20 19.64 -11.02
C HIS A 40 15.96 21.08 -11.48
N ILE A 41 15.18 21.26 -12.54
CA ILE A 41 14.77 22.59 -13.02
C ILE A 41 14.01 23.34 -11.91
N PHE A 42 13.11 22.67 -11.20
CA PHE A 42 12.37 23.24 -10.07
C PHE A 42 13.32 23.68 -8.93
N LEU A 43 14.31 22.87 -8.57
CA LEU A 43 15.32 23.20 -7.55
C LEU A 43 16.13 24.43 -7.98
N ASN A 44 16.57 24.47 -9.24
CA ASN A 44 17.32 25.60 -9.80
C ASN A 44 16.51 26.91 -9.75
N HIS A 45 15.20 26.86 -10.02
CA HIS A 45 14.32 28.02 -9.86
C HIS A 45 14.20 28.49 -8.40
N HIS A 46 14.40 27.60 -7.43
CA HIS A 46 14.48 27.91 -6.00
C HIS A 46 15.91 28.27 -5.54
N GLY A 47 16.86 28.42 -6.46
CA GLY A 47 18.22 28.86 -6.18
C GLY A 47 19.08 27.81 -5.46
N THR A 48 18.74 26.52 -5.56
CA THR A 48 19.47 25.44 -4.90
C THR A 48 19.67 24.26 -5.83
N ASP A 49 20.78 23.53 -5.64
CA ASP A 49 21.04 22.22 -6.27
C ASP A 49 20.88 21.07 -5.26
N ILE A 50 20.39 21.37 -4.05
CA ILE A 50 20.22 20.40 -2.97
C ILE A 50 18.74 20.09 -2.82
N TYR A 51 18.38 18.81 -2.98
CA TYR A 51 17.03 18.33 -2.73
C TYR A 51 16.77 18.11 -1.24
N THR A 52 15.54 18.43 -0.82
CA THR A 52 15.01 18.15 0.53
C THR A 52 13.59 17.62 0.42
N HIS A 53 13.09 16.96 1.47
CA HIS A 53 11.69 16.49 1.53
C HIS A 53 10.70 17.64 1.32
N GLU A 54 11.00 18.84 1.84
CA GLU A 54 10.13 20.01 1.69
C GLU A 54 10.08 20.52 0.24
N LEU A 55 11.21 20.50 -0.46
CA LEU A 55 11.24 20.85 -1.89
C LEU A 55 10.54 19.77 -2.74
N GLY A 56 10.63 18.50 -2.35
CA GLY A 56 9.85 17.42 -2.97
C GLY A 56 8.34 17.62 -2.83
N LYS A 57 7.86 17.99 -1.63
CA LYS A 57 6.45 18.33 -1.39
C LYS A 57 6.03 19.57 -2.18
N ALA A 58 6.85 20.62 -2.18
CA ALA A 58 6.57 21.85 -2.92
C ALA A 58 6.46 21.59 -4.43
N PHE A 59 7.36 20.77 -5.00
CA PHE A 59 7.29 20.36 -6.40
C PHE A 59 5.98 19.65 -6.73
N LEU A 60 5.50 18.77 -5.86
CA LEU A 60 4.21 18.10 -6.07
C LEU A 60 3.03 19.07 -5.97
N ALA A 61 3.07 20.00 -5.00
CA ALA A 61 2.01 21.00 -4.84
C ALA A 61 1.91 21.96 -6.04
N ASP A 62 3.05 22.32 -6.65
CA ASP A 62 3.13 23.19 -7.84
C ASP A 62 2.81 22.44 -9.15
N SER A 63 2.81 21.10 -9.14
CA SER A 63 2.63 20.28 -10.34
C SER A 63 1.18 20.26 -10.85
N ASN A 64 0.87 21.07 -11.86
CA ASN A 64 -0.40 21.01 -12.59
C ASN A 64 -0.36 19.99 -13.74
N VAL A 65 -0.56 18.70 -13.43
CA VAL A 65 -0.49 17.60 -14.41
C VAL A 65 -1.66 16.62 -14.25
N SER A 66 -1.85 15.75 -15.25
CA SER A 66 -2.87 14.69 -15.17
C SER A 66 -2.68 13.79 -13.94
N LYS A 67 -3.75 13.17 -13.44
CA LYS A 67 -3.71 12.24 -12.29
C LYS A 67 -2.64 11.14 -12.46
N THR A 68 -2.54 10.56 -13.66
CA THR A 68 -1.55 9.51 -13.95
C THR A 68 -0.12 10.04 -13.87
N THR A 69 0.13 11.23 -14.40
CA THR A 69 1.43 11.89 -14.30
C THR A 69 1.77 12.26 -12.86
N PHE A 70 0.79 12.76 -12.10
CA PHE A 70 0.95 13.12 -10.70
C PHE A 70 1.35 11.92 -9.84
N VAL A 71 0.76 10.74 -10.08
CA VAL A 71 1.15 9.49 -9.41
C VAL A 71 2.61 9.12 -9.74
N ALA A 72 3.05 9.31 -10.99
CA ALA A 72 4.43 9.06 -11.37
C ALA A 72 5.40 10.02 -10.66
N TYR A 73 5.04 11.31 -10.55
CA TYR A 73 5.84 12.32 -9.83
C TYR A 73 5.92 12.00 -8.35
N SER A 74 4.79 11.68 -7.73
CA SER A 74 4.71 11.27 -6.33
C SER A 74 5.59 10.06 -6.06
N CYS A 75 5.60 9.08 -6.98
CA CYS A 75 6.49 7.93 -6.87
C CYS A 75 7.97 8.31 -6.99
N ALA A 76 8.34 9.23 -7.89
CA ALA A 76 9.71 9.69 -8.05
C ALA A 76 10.21 10.46 -6.81
N VAL A 77 9.44 11.42 -6.31
CA VAL A 77 9.71 12.16 -5.06
C VAL A 77 9.92 11.19 -3.90
N ARG A 78 8.99 10.25 -3.73
CA ARG A 78 9.10 9.21 -2.68
C ARG A 78 10.36 8.35 -2.81
N ARG A 79 10.87 8.10 -4.02
CA ARG A 79 12.13 7.34 -4.21
C ARG A 79 13.35 8.15 -3.75
N LEU A 80 13.37 9.46 -3.99
CA LEU A 80 14.39 10.37 -3.49
C LEU A 80 14.37 10.40 -1.95
N ASP A 81 13.19 10.59 -1.36
CA ASP A 81 13.01 10.64 0.10
C ASP A 81 13.48 9.36 0.77
N ASN A 82 13.07 8.19 0.25
CA ASN A 82 13.50 6.90 0.77
C ASN A 82 15.02 6.73 0.71
N TYR A 83 15.65 7.22 -0.34
CA TYR A 83 17.10 7.10 -0.49
C TYR A 83 17.82 7.96 0.55
N ILE A 84 17.38 9.20 0.75
CA ILE A 84 17.92 10.11 1.78
C ILE A 84 17.72 9.52 3.18
N ASP A 85 16.53 8.97 3.45
CA ASP A 85 16.19 8.33 4.72
C ASP A 85 16.87 6.96 4.91
N ARG A 86 17.66 6.49 3.94
CA ARG A 86 18.28 5.16 3.91
C ARG A 86 17.27 4.02 4.12
N LYS A 87 16.04 4.22 3.68
CA LYS A 87 14.99 3.20 3.71
C LYS A 87 15.29 2.14 2.64
N PRO A 88 15.14 0.84 2.97
CA PRO A 88 15.34 -0.22 2.00
C PRO A 88 14.36 -0.08 0.83
N TYR A 89 14.82 -0.41 -0.38
CA TYR A 89 13.98 -0.38 -1.57
C TYR A 89 12.75 -1.31 -1.40
N ARG A 90 11.56 -0.81 -1.76
CA ARG A 90 10.33 -1.63 -1.85
C ARG A 90 9.60 -1.37 -3.16
N CYS A 91 9.18 -2.41 -3.88
CA CYS A 91 8.48 -2.28 -5.17
C CYS A 91 7.09 -1.65 -5.03
N HIS A 92 6.37 -2.00 -3.97
CA HIS A 92 5.08 -1.43 -3.62
C HIS A 92 5.16 -0.76 -2.25
N HIS A 93 4.78 0.51 -2.17
CA HIS A 93 4.41 1.12 -0.90
C HIS A 93 2.88 1.11 -0.88
N GLY A 94 2.31 0.41 0.08
CA GLY A 94 1.02 0.84 0.61
C GLY A 94 1.30 2.07 1.46
N ASP A 95 0.33 2.97 1.59
CA ASP A 95 0.38 4.00 2.59
C ASP A 95 0.46 3.31 3.97
N TYR A 96 1.60 3.39 4.64
CA TYR A 96 1.86 2.68 5.91
C TYR A 96 2.06 3.66 7.06
N ASN A 97 1.06 4.49 7.31
CA ASN A 97 1.06 5.35 8.49
C ASN A 97 0.13 4.86 9.61
N GLU A 98 -0.63 3.80 9.38
CA GLU A 98 -1.47 3.23 10.43
C GLU A 98 -0.62 2.29 11.29
N GLN A 99 -0.30 2.76 12.49
CA GLN A 99 0.24 1.91 13.54
C GLN A 99 -0.88 1.09 14.13
N ILE A 100 -0.56 -0.13 14.57
CA ILE A 100 -1.53 -0.95 15.27
C ILE A 100 -1.98 -0.29 16.57
N PRO A 101 -3.29 -0.20 16.83
CA PRO A 101 -3.81 0.12 18.16
C PRO A 101 -3.24 -0.83 19.20
N LEU A 102 -2.55 -0.31 20.23
CA LEU A 102 -1.90 -1.15 21.24
C LEU A 102 -2.89 -2.08 21.94
N VAL A 103 -4.14 -1.64 22.11
CA VAL A 103 -5.23 -2.42 22.71
C VAL A 103 -5.57 -3.70 21.93
N PHE A 104 -5.22 -3.78 20.65
CA PHE A 104 -5.51 -4.92 19.78
C PHE A 104 -4.25 -5.67 19.31
N ALA A 105 -3.08 -5.31 19.84
CA ALA A 105 -1.80 -5.86 19.41
C ALA A 105 -1.70 -7.37 19.60
N ASP A 106 -2.12 -7.86 20.77
CA ASP A 106 -2.04 -9.28 21.10
C ASP A 106 -3.02 -10.11 20.24
N THR A 107 -4.24 -9.59 20.03
CA THR A 107 -5.24 -10.25 19.18
C THR A 107 -4.75 -10.34 17.73
N LEU A 108 -4.17 -9.27 17.18
CA LEU A 108 -3.66 -9.32 15.81
C LEU A 108 -2.47 -10.28 15.71
N THR A 109 -1.54 -10.22 16.66
CA THR A 109 -0.39 -11.14 16.71
C THR A 109 -0.85 -12.60 16.72
N GLY A 110 -1.84 -12.93 17.56
CA GLY A 110 -2.42 -14.27 17.63
C GLY A 110 -3.05 -14.72 16.30
N TYR A 111 -3.80 -13.84 15.63
CA TYR A 111 -4.40 -14.13 14.32
C TYR A 111 -3.33 -14.37 13.24
N LEU A 112 -2.29 -13.53 13.21
CA LEU A 112 -1.23 -13.66 12.21
C LEU A 112 -0.40 -14.91 12.42
N GLN A 113 -0.12 -15.29 13.67
CA GLN A 113 0.57 -16.54 13.99
C GLN A 113 -0.24 -17.74 13.52
N GLU A 114 -1.55 -17.77 13.78
CA GLU A 114 -2.41 -18.85 13.31
C GLU A 114 -2.47 -18.92 11.77
N CYS A 115 -2.46 -17.76 11.09
CA CYS A 115 -2.36 -17.74 9.64
C CYS A 115 -1.03 -18.34 9.15
N ILE A 116 0.08 -18.05 9.84
CA ILE A 116 1.42 -18.61 9.52
C ILE A 116 1.39 -20.12 9.71
N ASP A 117 0.87 -20.60 10.83
CA ASP A 117 0.78 -22.03 11.17
C ASP A 117 -0.11 -22.78 10.16
N ASN A 118 -1.15 -22.11 9.65
CA ASN A 118 -2.00 -22.59 8.55
C ASN A 118 -1.35 -22.49 7.15
N GLY A 119 -0.05 -22.18 7.07
CA GLY A 119 0.73 -22.22 5.82
C GLY A 119 0.54 -21.02 4.89
N ASN A 120 0.06 -19.87 5.38
CA ASN A 120 -0.07 -18.67 4.55
C ASN A 120 1.31 -18.13 4.15
N LYS A 121 1.47 -17.80 2.86
CA LYS A 121 2.72 -17.21 2.34
C LYS A 121 2.99 -15.83 2.98
N PRO A 122 4.26 -15.40 3.12
CA PRO A 122 4.60 -14.10 3.73
C PRO A 122 3.89 -12.90 3.10
N ALA A 123 3.74 -12.88 1.76
CA ALA A 123 3.01 -11.82 1.07
C ALA A 123 1.51 -11.78 1.44
N THR A 124 0.91 -12.94 1.68
CA THR A 124 -0.49 -13.07 2.13
C THR A 124 -0.64 -12.60 3.57
N ILE A 125 0.28 -13.01 4.47
CA ILE A 125 0.34 -12.54 5.86
C ILE A 125 0.41 -11.02 5.92
N CYS A 126 1.36 -10.42 5.19
CA CYS A 126 1.51 -8.98 5.17
C CYS A 126 0.27 -8.26 4.62
N SER A 127 -0.43 -8.85 3.65
CA SER A 127 -1.69 -8.29 3.13
C SER A 127 -2.85 -8.40 4.14
N LYS A 128 -2.91 -9.48 4.91
CA LYS A 128 -3.89 -9.70 5.99
C LYS A 128 -3.65 -8.71 7.13
N GLU A 129 -2.42 -8.65 7.63
CA GLU A 129 -1.96 -7.73 8.67
C GLU A 129 -2.39 -6.30 8.36
N ARG A 130 -2.04 -5.77 7.17
CA ARG A 130 -2.44 -4.42 6.74
C ARG A 130 -3.94 -4.21 6.75
N THR A 131 -4.69 -5.18 6.24
CA THR A 131 -6.15 -5.08 6.19
C THR A 131 -6.75 -5.04 7.59
N CYS A 132 -6.19 -5.83 8.51
CA CYS A 132 -6.64 -5.87 9.91
C CYS A 132 -6.24 -4.60 10.66
N ILE A 133 -5.04 -4.06 10.46
CA ILE A 133 -4.62 -2.79 11.06
C ILE A 133 -5.59 -1.66 10.68
N SER A 134 -5.89 -1.49 9.39
CA SER A 134 -6.84 -0.45 8.98
C SER A 134 -8.23 -0.63 9.58
N PHE A 135 -8.70 -1.88 9.68
CA PHE A 135 -9.97 -2.19 10.32
C PHE A 135 -9.93 -1.86 11.83
N LEU A 136 -8.89 -2.28 12.54
CA LEU A 136 -8.73 -2.09 13.98
C LEU A 136 -8.53 -0.61 14.35
N CYS A 137 -7.77 0.16 13.56
CA CYS A 137 -7.68 1.60 13.70
C CYS A 137 -9.05 2.27 13.59
N PHE A 138 -9.89 1.82 12.65
CA PHE A 138 -11.25 2.34 12.55
C PHE A 138 -12.09 1.99 13.78
N VAL A 139 -12.00 0.74 14.26
CA VAL A 139 -12.74 0.26 15.44
C VAL A 139 -12.35 1.08 16.69
N GLU A 140 -11.06 1.30 16.92
CA GLU A 140 -10.58 2.12 18.04
C GLU A 140 -11.06 3.57 17.92
N ASN A 141 -10.94 4.18 16.74
CA ASN A 141 -11.41 5.54 16.48
C ASN A 141 -12.93 5.69 16.62
N ALA A 142 -13.69 4.60 16.43
CA ALA A 142 -15.13 4.56 16.69
C ALA A 142 -15.48 4.43 18.19
N GLY A 143 -14.47 4.47 19.08
CA GLY A 143 -14.62 4.41 20.53
C GLY A 143 -14.72 2.99 21.09
N CYS A 144 -14.42 1.96 20.30
CA CYS A 144 -14.40 0.58 20.75
C CYS A 144 -12.97 0.17 21.07
N SER A 145 -12.64 0.06 22.35
CA SER A 145 -11.32 -0.35 22.84
C SER A 145 -11.25 -1.82 23.26
N ASP A 146 -12.37 -2.53 23.22
CA ASP A 146 -12.49 -3.95 23.53
C ASP A 146 -13.31 -4.63 22.43
N LEU A 147 -12.72 -5.61 21.75
CA LEU A 147 -13.37 -6.33 20.66
C LEU A 147 -14.61 -7.11 21.13
N SER A 148 -14.74 -7.43 22.41
CA SER A 148 -15.98 -8.03 22.95
C SER A 148 -17.21 -7.12 22.78
N GLN A 149 -16.99 -5.80 22.69
CA GLN A 149 -18.03 -4.78 22.52
C GLN A 149 -18.26 -4.40 21.04
N LEU A 150 -17.64 -5.15 20.12
CA LEU A 150 -17.87 -4.96 18.69
C LEU A 150 -19.35 -5.17 18.36
N ASN A 151 -19.89 -4.34 17.47
CA ASN A 151 -21.28 -4.43 17.04
C ASN A 151 -21.42 -4.21 15.53
N THR A 152 -22.58 -4.59 14.99
CA THR A 152 -22.90 -4.50 13.56
C THR A 152 -22.68 -3.10 13.00
N GLY A 153 -23.03 -2.05 13.75
CA GLY A 153 -22.88 -0.67 13.32
C GLY A 153 -21.42 -0.27 13.07
N ILE A 154 -20.52 -0.65 13.98
CA ILE A 154 -19.08 -0.39 13.84
C ILE A 154 -18.52 -1.19 12.66
N VAL A 155 -18.82 -2.48 12.58
CA VAL A 155 -18.31 -3.35 11.50
C VAL A 155 -18.79 -2.86 10.14
N SER A 156 -20.08 -2.55 9.97
CA SER A 156 -20.63 -2.05 8.71
C SER A 156 -19.98 -0.73 8.29
N LYS A 157 -19.77 0.21 9.22
CA LYS A 157 -19.08 1.47 8.91
C LYS A 157 -17.61 1.25 8.56
N ALA A 158 -16.92 0.37 9.26
CA ALA A 158 -15.53 0.01 8.96
C ALA A 158 -15.40 -0.57 7.54
N LEU A 159 -16.30 -1.46 7.13
CA LEU A 159 -16.28 -2.04 5.78
C LEU A 159 -16.39 -0.98 4.68
N LEU A 160 -17.13 0.10 4.92
CA LEU A 160 -17.32 1.18 3.94
C LEU A 160 -16.04 2.00 3.70
N THR A 161 -15.07 1.98 4.61
CA THR A 161 -13.79 2.71 4.41
C THR A 161 -12.87 2.02 3.40
N PHE A 162 -13.08 0.73 3.14
CA PHE A 162 -12.28 -0.03 2.19
C PHE A 162 -12.71 0.24 0.74
N SER A 163 -11.84 0.92 -0.01
CA SER A 163 -11.99 1.10 -1.47
C SER A 163 -11.74 -0.21 -2.23
N ASN A 164 -10.76 -1.01 -1.80
CA ASN A 164 -10.51 -2.34 -2.35
C ASN A 164 -11.43 -3.39 -1.70
N LYS A 165 -12.36 -3.94 -2.49
CA LYS A 165 -13.34 -4.93 -2.02
C LYS A 165 -12.77 -6.32 -1.77
N ASP A 166 -11.54 -6.63 -2.19
CA ASP A 166 -10.86 -7.87 -1.77
C ASP A 166 -10.56 -7.88 -0.27
N ALA A 167 -10.51 -6.72 0.37
CA ALA A 167 -10.34 -6.60 1.82
C ALA A 167 -11.44 -7.35 2.58
N TYR A 168 -12.66 -7.43 2.02
CA TYR A 168 -13.81 -8.06 2.67
C TYR A 168 -13.56 -9.55 2.95
N ALA A 169 -12.89 -10.26 2.04
CA ALA A 169 -12.56 -11.67 2.28
C ALA A 169 -11.60 -11.85 3.46
N ARG A 170 -10.65 -10.93 3.64
CA ARG A 170 -9.69 -10.96 4.75
C ARG A 170 -10.34 -10.56 6.07
N ILE A 171 -11.19 -9.53 6.06
CA ILE A 171 -11.95 -9.12 7.24
C ILE A 171 -12.87 -10.24 7.69
N ARG A 172 -13.56 -10.93 6.77
CA ARG A 172 -14.38 -12.09 7.12
C ARG A 172 -13.58 -13.16 7.86
N GLN A 173 -12.38 -13.48 7.37
CA GLN A 173 -11.50 -14.45 8.02
C GLN A 173 -11.02 -13.99 9.41
N PHE A 174 -10.74 -12.70 9.58
CA PHE A 174 -10.38 -12.16 10.89
C PHE A 174 -11.57 -12.20 11.86
N LEU A 175 -12.78 -11.84 11.42
CA LEU A 175 -13.99 -11.91 12.24
C LEU A 175 -14.34 -13.36 12.64
N ASN A 176 -14.14 -14.34 11.75
CA ASN A 176 -14.25 -15.75 12.09
C ASN A 176 -13.30 -16.14 13.22
N TYR A 177 -12.03 -15.74 13.11
CA TYR A 177 -11.03 -15.98 14.14
C TYR A 177 -11.45 -15.40 15.50
N LEU A 178 -12.02 -14.18 15.53
CA LEU A 178 -12.49 -13.57 16.79
C LEU A 178 -13.55 -14.42 17.48
N VAL A 179 -14.48 -15.01 16.73
CA VAL A 179 -15.52 -15.90 17.27
C VAL A 179 -14.93 -17.23 17.70
N GLU A 180 -14.06 -17.82 16.87
CA GLU A 180 -13.40 -19.11 17.16
C GLU A 180 -12.54 -19.06 18.42
N LYS A 181 -11.94 -17.90 18.73
CA LYS A 181 -11.20 -17.66 19.99
C LYS A 181 -12.08 -17.16 21.14
N GLY A 182 -13.38 -17.01 20.94
CA GLY A 182 -14.32 -16.53 21.95
C GLY A 182 -14.12 -15.06 22.36
N ILE A 183 -13.46 -14.27 21.51
CA ILE A 183 -13.24 -12.82 21.72
C ILE A 183 -14.54 -12.06 21.49
N THR A 184 -15.31 -12.48 20.49
CA THR A 184 -16.65 -11.96 20.20
C THR A 184 -17.68 -13.07 20.34
N GLU A 185 -18.81 -12.78 20.99
CA GLU A 185 -19.94 -13.72 21.08
C GLU A 185 -20.66 -13.86 19.74
N MET A 186 -20.79 -12.76 18.99
CA MET A 186 -21.54 -12.71 17.73
C MET A 186 -20.64 -12.86 16.51
N ASP A 187 -21.08 -13.68 15.55
CA ASP A 187 -20.40 -13.87 14.27
C ASP A 187 -20.68 -12.74 13.26
N PHE A 188 -19.85 -11.70 13.34
CA PHE A 188 -19.89 -10.56 12.40
C PHE A 188 -19.35 -10.90 11.00
N SER A 189 -18.80 -12.09 10.77
CA SER A 189 -18.31 -12.47 9.43
C SER A 189 -19.46 -12.52 8.41
N ARG A 190 -20.67 -12.84 8.88
CA ARG A 190 -21.87 -13.08 8.06
C ARG A 190 -22.46 -11.81 7.46
N ILE A 191 -22.20 -10.66 8.06
CA ILE A 191 -22.64 -9.36 7.53
C ILE A 191 -21.66 -8.79 6.49
N VAL A 192 -20.49 -9.41 6.32
CA VAL A 192 -19.47 -8.96 5.36
C VAL A 192 -19.86 -9.39 3.94
N PRO A 193 -20.07 -8.46 2.99
CA PRO A 193 -20.48 -8.80 1.63
C PRO A 193 -19.49 -9.70 0.89
N HIS A 194 -20.00 -10.64 0.10
CA HIS A 194 -19.18 -11.46 -0.80
C HIS A 194 -18.95 -10.74 -2.11
N TYR A 195 -17.84 -9.99 -2.21
CA TYR A 195 -17.43 -9.40 -3.47
C TYR A 195 -16.83 -10.47 -4.39
N LYS A 196 -17.37 -10.59 -5.61
CA LYS A 196 -16.78 -11.36 -6.70
C LYS A 196 -16.20 -10.37 -7.70
N ARG A 197 -14.89 -10.50 -8.00
CA ARG A 197 -14.29 -9.76 -9.11
C ARG A 197 -14.99 -10.19 -10.40
N GLY A 198 -15.35 -9.21 -11.24
CA GLY A 198 -15.79 -9.51 -12.60
C GLY A 198 -14.70 -10.27 -13.34
N MET A 199 -15.08 -11.29 -14.10
CA MET A 199 -14.15 -11.93 -15.04
C MET A 199 -13.79 -10.90 -16.11
N VAL A 200 -12.54 -10.45 -16.11
CA VAL A 200 -12.01 -9.62 -17.20
C VAL A 200 -11.51 -10.57 -18.26
N LEU A 201 -12.13 -10.55 -19.44
CA LEU A 201 -11.62 -11.30 -20.58
C LEU A 201 -10.26 -10.73 -20.99
N PRO A 202 -9.23 -11.56 -21.23
CA PRO A 202 -7.95 -11.08 -21.71
C PRO A 202 -8.15 -10.38 -23.05
N THR A 203 -7.70 -9.12 -23.18
CA THR A 203 -7.75 -8.37 -24.44
C THR A 203 -6.76 -8.89 -25.48
N THR A 204 -5.87 -9.79 -25.08
CA THR A 204 -4.84 -10.40 -25.93
C THR A 204 -5.40 -11.46 -26.87
N TYR A 205 -6.58 -12.02 -26.56
CA TYR A 205 -7.19 -13.07 -27.35
C TYR A 205 -8.50 -12.59 -27.97
N THR A 206 -8.67 -12.87 -29.25
CA THR A 206 -9.96 -12.76 -29.94
C THR A 206 -10.95 -13.78 -29.35
N PRO A 207 -12.27 -13.52 -29.45
CA PRO A 207 -13.28 -14.50 -29.02
C PRO A 207 -13.07 -15.90 -29.61
N ASP A 208 -12.59 -15.99 -30.86
CA ASP A 208 -12.30 -17.25 -31.54
C ASP A 208 -11.11 -17.99 -30.92
N GLU A 209 -10.07 -17.28 -30.48
CA GLU A 209 -8.92 -17.87 -29.77
C GLU A 209 -9.33 -18.37 -28.39
N ILE A 210 -10.22 -17.66 -27.69
CA ILE A 210 -10.77 -18.07 -26.39
C ILE A 210 -11.60 -19.36 -26.55
N LEU A 211 -12.42 -19.46 -27.60
CA LEU A 211 -13.27 -20.63 -27.85
C LEU A 211 -12.45 -21.90 -28.10
N LYS A 212 -11.32 -21.79 -28.82
CA LYS A 212 -10.39 -22.91 -29.05
C LYS A 212 -9.75 -23.42 -27.75
N CYS A 213 -9.55 -22.56 -26.76
CA CYS A 213 -8.99 -22.93 -25.46
C CYS A 213 -10.00 -23.54 -24.47
N GLN A 214 -11.31 -23.47 -24.76
CA GLN A 214 -12.38 -24.00 -23.89
C GLN A 214 -12.75 -25.46 -24.17
N ILE A 215 -12.08 -26.12 -25.12
CA ILE A 215 -12.23 -27.56 -25.39
C ILE A 215 -11.25 -28.33 -24.50
N PHE A 216 -11.51 -28.42 -23.20
CA PHE A 216 -10.90 -29.38 -22.27
C PHE A 216 -11.87 -29.72 -21.13
#